data_AF-A0A2V1CEP7-F1
#
_entry.id   AF-A0A2V1CEP7-F1
#
_cell.length_a   1.000
_cell.length_b   1.000
_cell.length_c   1.000
_cell.angle_alpha   90.00
_cell.angle_beta   90.00
_cell.angle_gamma   90.00
#
_symmetry.space_group_name_H-M   'P 1'
#
loop_
_entity.id
_entity.type
_entity.pdbx_description
1 polymer ?
#
loop_
_entity_poly.entity_id
_entity_poly.type
_entity_poly.pdbx_seq_one_letter_code
_entity_poly.pdbx_strand_id
1 'polypeptide(L)'
;MRAAPMRVLPPRTILLCAANAMVESKIAGVRRFSQMKSDTKYEAVVVGAGPAGIAVVGNLLEQKKSPVLWVDHELKAGRLNKYYREVPSNTKVKRFISYAEGVTPFVEVAKGTPTPNAYTHLKSLDQEDTCHIAQAADLCLMLTKGLDESKGVHKQLGDVSGASWSNSNSWNVTINSPDEKFPGPTTVSANLLVLCTGSSPTTRPLPVDNLTDIGLDPALNPPLLAKILPTKEETTVGVIGASHSAILVLRNLYNLASSSHPDLRVLWFTRHPLRYAEERDGWILRDNTGLKGAVATWAKENLEEDVMPSSDVSKYIKKINTRTDEEGAYQRHLPTCTHVVQAVGFKQDKVPLLKRDGENLEVKYNNKTAGFADTKGEKVKGLYAAGIAWPEQVTDPEGNVELAVGLAKFMNYLKRVTPEWTSK
;
A
#
# COMPACT_ATOMS: atom_id res chain seq x y z
N MET A 1 6.81 -69.82 -16.52
CA MET A 1 7.04 -68.39 -16.87
C MET A 1 6.05 -67.54 -16.09
N ARG A 2 6.52 -66.85 -15.04
CA ARG A 2 5.71 -65.94 -14.21
C ARG A 2 5.91 -64.52 -14.75
N ALA A 3 4.84 -63.89 -15.24
CA ALA A 3 4.85 -62.49 -15.67
C ALA A 3 4.62 -61.58 -14.45
N ALA A 4 5.44 -60.52 -14.35
CA ALA A 4 5.38 -59.51 -13.30
C ALA A 4 4.29 -58.45 -13.57
N PRO A 5 3.74 -57.77 -12.54
CA PRO A 5 2.73 -56.73 -12.73
C PRO A 5 3.35 -55.36 -13.07
N MET A 6 2.73 -54.66 -14.04
CA MET A 6 3.05 -53.26 -14.36
C MET A 6 2.60 -52.33 -13.23
N ARG A 7 3.53 -51.49 -12.76
CA ARG A 7 3.25 -50.37 -11.85
C ARG A 7 2.56 -49.23 -12.60
N VAL A 8 1.44 -48.76 -12.06
CA VAL A 8 0.77 -47.51 -12.44
C VAL A 8 1.53 -46.34 -11.79
N LEU A 9 1.94 -45.35 -12.58
CA LEU A 9 2.50 -44.08 -12.08
C LEU A 9 1.36 -43.09 -11.78
N PRO A 10 1.47 -42.27 -10.72
CA PRO A 10 0.47 -41.25 -10.40
C PRO A 10 0.58 -40.03 -11.34
N PRO A 11 -0.48 -39.21 -11.47
CA PRO A 11 -0.50 -38.09 -12.40
C PRO A 11 0.47 -36.98 -11.94
N ARG A 12 1.21 -36.43 -12.90
CA ARG A 12 2.11 -35.28 -12.70
C ARG A 12 1.29 -34.00 -12.50
N THR A 13 1.38 -33.41 -11.32
CA THR A 13 1.00 -32.01 -11.08
C THR A 13 1.94 -31.10 -11.87
N ILE A 14 1.43 -30.43 -12.89
CA ILE A 14 2.18 -29.40 -13.63
C ILE A 14 2.05 -28.09 -12.83
N LEU A 15 3.10 -27.74 -12.08
CA LEU A 15 3.29 -26.39 -11.57
C LEU A 15 3.66 -25.49 -12.78
N LEU A 16 2.74 -24.63 -13.22
CA LEU A 16 3.09 -23.52 -14.10
C LEU A 16 3.84 -22.46 -13.28
N CYS A 17 5.17 -22.56 -13.24
CA CYS A 17 6.02 -21.43 -12.88
C CYS A 17 6.00 -20.43 -14.04
N ALA A 18 5.37 -19.27 -13.83
CA ALA A 18 5.50 -18.13 -14.73
C ALA A 18 6.95 -17.64 -14.73
N ALA A 19 7.72 -18.04 -15.74
CA ALA A 19 9.04 -17.51 -15.99
C ALA A 19 8.90 -16.08 -16.54
N ASN A 20 9.00 -15.08 -15.67
CA ASN A 20 9.22 -13.70 -16.09
C ASN A 20 10.66 -13.58 -16.58
N ALA A 21 10.82 -13.41 -17.90
CA ALA A 21 12.08 -13.02 -18.51
C ALA A 21 12.54 -11.68 -17.93
N MET A 22 13.57 -11.71 -17.07
CA MET A 22 14.27 -10.51 -16.61
C MET A 22 15.03 -9.92 -17.80
N VAL A 23 14.52 -8.81 -18.34
CA VAL A 23 15.34 -7.88 -19.11
C VAL A 23 16.20 -7.14 -18.10
N GLU A 24 17.49 -7.43 -18.07
CA GLU A 24 18.49 -6.68 -17.29
C GLU A 24 18.55 -5.22 -17.80
N SER A 25 17.76 -4.34 -17.21
CA SER A 25 18.02 -2.90 -17.30
C SER A 25 19.17 -2.57 -16.35
N LYS A 26 20.36 -2.25 -16.88
CA LYS A 26 21.42 -1.59 -16.12
C LYS A 26 20.92 -0.23 -15.63
N ILE A 27 20.31 -0.19 -14.45
CA ILE A 27 19.97 1.07 -13.77
C ILE A 27 21.28 1.64 -13.23
N ALA A 28 21.87 2.57 -13.98
CA ALA A 28 22.92 3.45 -13.49
C ALA A 28 22.35 4.28 -12.32
N GLY A 29 22.72 3.93 -11.09
CA GLY A 29 22.30 4.66 -9.88
C GLY A 29 22.24 3.84 -8.60
N VAL A 30 22.15 2.51 -8.67
CA VAL A 30 22.32 1.64 -7.48
C VAL A 30 23.79 1.25 -7.40
N ARG A 31 24.65 2.12 -6.88
CA ARG A 31 26.02 1.70 -6.51
C ARG A 31 25.88 0.73 -5.34
N ARG A 32 26.29 -0.52 -5.60
CA ARG A 32 26.49 -1.57 -4.60
C ARG A 32 27.43 -1.06 -3.53
N PHE A 33 27.06 -1.32 -2.27
CA PHE A 33 27.80 -1.07 -1.04
C PHE A 33 29.31 -0.93 -1.23
N SER A 34 29.82 0.30 -1.10
CA SER A 34 31.15 0.48 -0.53
C SER A 34 31.10 -0.04 0.90
N GLN A 35 32.11 -0.80 1.31
CA GLN A 35 32.34 -1.29 2.67
C GLN A 35 31.68 -0.41 3.73
N MET A 36 30.56 -0.87 4.28
CA MET A 36 30.06 -0.32 5.53
C MET A 36 31.17 -0.52 6.55
N LYS A 37 31.76 0.57 7.03
CA LYS A 37 32.48 0.52 8.30
C LYS A 37 31.45 0.12 9.34
N SER A 38 31.63 -1.03 9.97
CA SER A 38 30.74 -1.63 10.97
C SER A 38 30.36 -0.67 12.11
N ASP A 39 31.10 0.42 12.27
CA ASP A 39 30.99 1.37 13.36
C ASP A 39 30.16 2.63 13.02
N THR A 40 29.53 2.68 11.84
CA THR A 40 28.73 3.85 11.44
C THR A 40 27.44 3.91 12.24
N LYS A 41 27.34 4.88 13.17
CA LYS A 41 26.11 5.20 13.87
C LYS A 41 25.25 6.12 13.00
N TYR A 42 24.02 5.69 12.70
CA TYR A 42 23.05 6.47 11.93
C TYR A 42 22.20 7.36 12.83
N GLU A 43 21.72 8.45 12.27
CA GLU A 43 20.78 9.32 12.96
C GLU A 43 19.37 8.75 12.92
N ALA A 44 19.03 8.06 11.83
CA ALA A 44 17.80 7.30 11.73
C ALA A 44 17.97 6.07 10.84
N VAL A 45 17.24 5.01 11.19
CA VAL A 45 16.88 3.92 10.28
C VAL A 45 15.40 4.06 9.92
N VAL A 46 15.10 4.17 8.62
CA VAL A 46 13.74 4.22 8.09
C VAL A 46 13.44 2.90 7.39
N VAL A 47 12.38 2.21 7.81
CA VAL A 47 11.99 0.90 7.28
C VAL A 47 10.80 1.04 6.35
N GLY A 48 10.99 0.78 5.07
CA GLY A 48 9.98 0.87 4.03
C GLY A 48 10.16 2.11 3.14
N ALA A 49 10.05 1.92 1.83
CA ALA A 49 10.22 2.97 0.81
C ALA A 49 8.94 3.26 0.04
N GLY A 50 7.77 3.01 0.65
CA GLY A 50 6.49 3.56 0.21
C GLY A 50 6.39 5.06 0.47
N PRO A 51 5.27 5.71 0.09
CA PRO A 51 5.12 7.17 0.18
C PRO A 51 5.35 7.77 1.58
N ALA A 52 5.00 7.04 2.64
CA ALA A 52 5.27 7.47 4.01
C ALA A 52 6.77 7.43 4.35
N GLY A 53 7.48 6.37 3.97
CA GLY A 53 8.93 6.28 4.18
C GLY A 53 9.70 7.34 3.40
N ILE A 54 9.29 7.61 2.16
CA ILE A 54 9.83 8.73 1.36
C ILE A 54 9.65 10.05 2.13
N ALA A 55 8.44 10.32 2.62
CA ALA A 55 8.13 11.53 3.38
C ALA A 55 8.91 11.63 4.71
N VAL A 56 9.10 10.52 5.42
CA VAL A 56 9.92 10.47 6.65
C VAL A 56 11.36 10.87 6.33
N VAL A 57 11.97 10.29 5.29
CA VAL A 57 13.34 10.63 4.90
C VAL A 57 13.44 12.13 4.56
N GLY A 58 12.50 12.65 3.77
CA GLY A 58 12.46 14.08 3.47
C GLY A 58 12.36 14.98 4.70
N ASN A 59 11.49 14.64 5.65
CA ASN A 59 11.34 15.42 6.89
C ASN A 59 12.55 15.30 7.82
N LEU A 60 13.20 14.13 7.91
CA LEU A 60 14.45 13.98 8.68
C LEU A 60 15.56 14.86 8.10
N LEU A 61 15.71 14.90 6.78
CA LEU A 61 16.68 15.78 6.12
C LEU A 61 16.35 17.27 6.32
N GLU A 62 15.07 17.66 6.28
CA GLU A 62 14.63 19.03 6.62
C GLU A 62 15.09 19.44 8.03
N GLN A 63 15.04 18.50 8.98
CA GLN A 63 15.51 18.68 10.36
C GLN A 63 17.02 18.47 10.52
N LYS A 64 17.78 18.39 9.42
CA LYS A 64 19.23 18.15 9.38
C LYS A 64 19.65 16.89 10.15
N LYS A 65 18.83 15.83 10.08
CA LYS A 65 19.10 14.52 10.68
C LYS A 65 19.67 13.59 9.63
N SER A 66 21.00 13.51 9.60
CA SER A 66 21.80 12.65 8.73
C SER A 66 23.01 12.11 9.51
N PRO A 67 23.52 10.92 9.18
CA PRO A 67 23.13 10.06 8.06
C PRO A 67 21.85 9.26 8.35
N VAL A 68 21.04 9.02 7.31
CA VAL A 68 19.84 8.17 7.36
C VAL A 68 20.12 6.86 6.61
N LEU A 69 19.87 5.73 7.26
CA LEU A 69 19.80 4.44 6.56
C LEU A 69 18.34 4.14 6.19
N TRP A 70 18.08 4.01 4.89
CA TRP A 70 16.76 3.71 4.36
C TRP A 70 16.72 2.30 3.80
N VAL A 71 15.95 1.45 4.47
CA VAL A 71 15.88 0.01 4.21
C VAL A 71 14.53 -0.33 3.59
N ASP A 72 14.53 -1.01 2.44
CA ASP A 72 13.31 -1.52 1.80
C ASP A 72 13.65 -2.69 0.88
N HIS A 73 12.72 -3.61 0.68
CA HIS A 73 12.90 -4.78 -0.20
C HIS A 73 13.10 -4.41 -1.68
N GLU A 74 12.58 -3.27 -2.16
CA GLU A 74 12.64 -2.89 -3.58
C GLU A 74 13.15 -1.47 -3.83
N LEU A 75 13.00 -0.55 -2.88
CA LEU A 75 13.26 0.90 -3.01
C LEU A 75 12.53 1.53 -4.22
N LYS A 76 11.30 1.08 -4.48
CA LYS A 76 10.52 1.45 -5.68
C LYS A 76 9.13 2.00 -5.36
N ALA A 77 9.03 2.91 -4.39
CA ALA A 77 7.78 3.57 -3.99
C ALA A 77 6.67 2.63 -3.46
N GLY A 78 7.07 1.42 -3.03
CA GLY A 78 6.21 0.41 -2.44
C GLY A 78 5.00 0.04 -3.32
N ARG A 79 3.90 -0.31 -2.65
CA ARG A 79 2.68 -0.84 -3.28
C ARG A 79 1.99 0.14 -4.24
N LEU A 80 2.14 1.45 -4.01
CA LEU A 80 1.62 2.50 -4.89
C LEU A 80 2.10 2.30 -6.33
N ASN A 81 3.40 2.07 -6.49
CA ASN A 81 4.01 1.81 -7.78
C ASN A 81 3.87 0.36 -8.23
N LYS A 82 3.96 -0.60 -7.31
CA LYS A 82 3.94 -2.03 -7.65
C LYS A 82 2.60 -2.52 -8.19
N TYR A 83 1.49 -2.05 -7.61
CA TYR A 83 0.17 -2.63 -7.87
C TYR A 83 -0.87 -1.65 -8.42
N TYR A 84 -0.73 -0.34 -8.15
CA TYR A 84 -1.85 0.58 -8.31
C TYR A 84 -1.72 1.54 -9.50
N ARG A 85 -0.77 1.35 -10.41
CA ARG A 85 -0.54 2.31 -11.52
C ARG A 85 -1.76 2.52 -12.42
N GLU A 86 -2.53 1.47 -12.67
CA GLU A 86 -3.77 1.49 -13.47
C GLU A 86 -4.98 2.07 -12.73
N VAL A 87 -4.85 2.37 -11.43
CA VAL A 87 -5.96 2.86 -10.63
C VAL A 87 -6.17 4.35 -10.88
N PRO A 88 -7.39 4.82 -11.23
CA PRO A 88 -7.69 6.24 -11.22
C PRO A 88 -7.69 6.73 -9.78
N SER A 89 -6.93 7.78 -9.51
CA SER A 89 -6.83 8.33 -8.16
C SER A 89 -8.14 8.99 -7.74
N ASN A 90 -8.40 8.94 -6.44
CA ASN A 90 -9.42 9.71 -5.75
C ASN A 90 -8.89 11.03 -5.16
N THR A 91 -7.63 11.37 -5.47
CA THR A 91 -6.90 12.53 -4.96
C THR A 91 -6.70 13.55 -6.08
N LYS A 92 -7.03 14.82 -5.80
CA LYS A 92 -6.77 15.93 -6.74
C LYS A 92 -5.27 16.11 -6.98
N VAL A 93 -4.87 16.42 -8.21
CA VAL A 93 -3.45 16.56 -8.62
C VAL A 93 -2.68 17.52 -7.72
N LYS A 94 -3.28 18.65 -7.32
CA LYS A 94 -2.63 19.62 -6.41
C LYS A 94 -2.11 19.02 -5.11
N ARG A 95 -2.75 17.95 -4.60
CA ARG A 95 -2.31 17.29 -3.36
C ARG A 95 -1.02 16.48 -3.58
N PHE A 96 -0.79 15.94 -4.77
CA PHE A 96 0.50 15.33 -5.12
C PHE A 96 1.59 16.40 -5.28
N ILE A 97 1.26 17.57 -5.82
CA ILE A 97 2.18 18.71 -5.86
C ILE A 97 2.52 19.18 -4.44
N SER A 98 1.53 19.34 -3.54
CA SER A 98 1.78 19.69 -2.14
C SER A 98 2.67 18.68 -1.42
N TYR A 99 2.61 17.40 -1.78
CA TYR A 99 3.53 16.38 -1.26
C TYR A 99 4.96 16.62 -1.75
N ALA A 100 5.16 16.87 -3.05
CA ALA A 100 6.47 17.15 -3.64
C ALA A 100 7.11 18.45 -3.10
N GLU A 101 6.29 19.44 -2.76
CA GLU A 101 6.72 20.74 -2.25
C GLU A 101 6.73 20.81 -0.72
N GLY A 102 6.41 19.69 -0.03
CA GLY A 102 6.22 19.66 1.41
C GLY A 102 7.49 19.97 2.21
N VAL A 103 8.65 19.60 1.69
CA VAL A 103 9.98 19.74 2.32
C VAL A 103 11.02 20.18 1.29
N THR A 104 12.02 20.94 1.75
CA THR A 104 13.11 21.50 0.94
C THR A 104 13.91 20.42 0.20
N PRO A 105 14.28 19.27 0.80
CA PRO A 105 14.98 18.20 0.09
C PRO A 105 14.25 17.68 -1.15
N PHE A 106 12.91 17.64 -1.13
CA PHE A 106 12.14 17.20 -2.29
C PHE A 106 12.13 18.24 -3.41
N VAL A 107 11.99 19.52 -3.04
CA VAL A 107 12.08 20.65 -3.97
C VAL A 107 13.45 20.68 -4.64
N GLU A 108 14.53 20.44 -3.89
CA GLU A 108 15.89 20.35 -4.44
C GLU A 108 16.05 19.18 -5.41
N VAL A 109 15.50 18.00 -5.08
CA VAL A 109 15.49 16.87 -6.01
C VAL A 109 14.72 17.22 -7.28
N ALA A 110 13.55 17.85 -7.18
CA ALA A 110 12.76 18.26 -8.33
C ALA A 110 13.49 19.29 -9.22
N LYS A 111 14.17 20.27 -8.62
CA LYS A 111 15.00 21.27 -9.32
C LYS A 111 16.24 20.67 -9.98
N GLY A 112 16.88 19.71 -9.31
CA GLY A 112 18.08 19.04 -9.82
C GLY A 112 17.80 17.94 -10.87
N THR A 113 16.54 17.56 -11.08
CA THR A 113 16.16 16.54 -12.06
C THR A 113 15.88 17.19 -13.43
N PRO A 114 16.54 16.74 -14.53
CA PRO A 114 16.29 17.27 -15.88
C PRO A 114 14.81 17.25 -16.26
N THR A 115 14.35 18.25 -17.01
CA THR A 115 12.95 18.37 -17.44
C THR A 115 12.78 17.91 -18.90
N PRO A 116 11.61 17.35 -19.28
CA PRO A 116 10.45 17.07 -18.42
C PRO A 116 10.71 15.91 -17.44
N ASN A 117 10.19 16.05 -16.22
CA ASN A 117 10.22 15.03 -15.17
C ASN A 117 8.83 14.82 -14.55
N ALA A 118 8.71 13.86 -13.62
CA ALA A 118 7.44 13.49 -12.99
C ALA A 118 6.76 14.67 -12.27
N TYR A 119 7.54 15.55 -11.64
CA TYR A 119 7.00 16.75 -10.97
C TYR A 119 6.49 17.79 -11.98
N THR A 120 7.26 18.10 -13.03
CA THR A 120 6.78 19.02 -14.08
C THR A 120 5.58 18.47 -14.84
N HIS A 121 5.51 17.14 -15.02
CA HIS A 121 4.35 16.48 -15.61
C HIS A 121 3.10 16.67 -14.74
N LEU A 122 3.17 16.37 -13.45
CA LEU A 122 2.05 16.63 -12.52
C LEU A 122 1.63 18.11 -12.50
N LYS A 123 2.58 19.05 -12.60
CA LYS A 123 2.26 20.49 -12.68
C LYS A 123 1.53 20.88 -13.96
N SER A 124 1.73 20.13 -15.04
CA SER A 124 1.06 20.40 -16.32
C SER A 124 -0.38 19.88 -16.41
N LEU A 125 -0.79 19.02 -15.46
CA LEU A 125 -2.16 18.51 -15.39
C LEU A 125 -3.10 19.53 -14.71
N ASP A 126 -4.41 19.35 -14.88
CA ASP A 126 -5.41 20.12 -14.13
C ASP A 126 -5.26 19.85 -12.62
N GLN A 127 -5.04 20.91 -11.85
CA GLN A 127 -4.77 20.84 -10.42
C GLN A 127 -6.02 20.51 -9.59
N GLU A 128 -7.21 20.76 -10.13
CA GLU A 128 -8.50 20.48 -9.48
C GLU A 128 -9.10 19.13 -9.88
N ASP A 129 -8.60 18.50 -10.94
CA ASP A 129 -9.00 17.15 -11.35
C ASP A 129 -8.15 16.07 -10.66
N THR A 130 -8.54 14.80 -10.82
CA THR A 130 -7.72 13.64 -10.43
C THR A 130 -6.89 13.14 -11.61
N CYS A 131 -5.91 12.27 -11.32
CA CYS A 131 -5.09 11.60 -12.33
C CYS A 131 -5.01 10.09 -12.04
N HIS A 132 -4.32 9.31 -12.86
CA HIS A 132 -3.99 7.93 -12.48
C HIS A 132 -2.94 7.93 -11.36
N ILE A 133 -2.92 6.86 -10.58
CA ILE A 133 -1.92 6.68 -9.53
C ILE A 133 -0.51 6.52 -10.13
N ALA A 134 -0.39 6.12 -11.41
CA ALA A 134 0.86 6.11 -12.15
C ALA A 134 1.67 7.41 -12.01
N GLN A 135 1.02 8.58 -12.16
CA GLN A 135 1.72 9.87 -12.06
C GLN A 135 2.27 10.13 -10.64
N ALA A 136 1.51 9.78 -9.60
CA ALA A 136 1.99 9.87 -8.21
C ALA A 136 3.12 8.87 -7.92
N ALA A 137 3.04 7.67 -8.50
CA ALA A 137 4.09 6.66 -8.39
C ALA A 137 5.40 7.13 -9.05
N ASP A 138 5.32 7.79 -10.20
CA ASP A 138 6.50 8.34 -10.89
C ASP A 138 7.15 9.47 -10.10
N LEU A 139 6.36 10.33 -9.48
CA LEU A 139 6.85 11.34 -8.55
C LEU A 139 7.60 10.68 -7.38
N CYS A 140 7.01 9.66 -6.74
CA CYS A 140 7.65 8.94 -5.65
C CYS A 140 8.95 8.24 -6.09
N LEU A 141 8.98 7.61 -7.26
CA LEU A 141 10.19 7.00 -7.82
C LEU A 141 11.30 8.04 -8.06
N MET A 142 10.94 9.19 -8.62
CA MET A 142 11.87 10.30 -8.83
C MET A 142 12.48 10.79 -7.52
N LEU A 143 11.66 11.00 -6.49
CA LEU A 143 12.10 11.41 -5.16
C LEU A 143 12.99 10.36 -4.51
N THR A 144 12.57 9.09 -4.51
CA THR A 144 13.39 7.97 -4.01
C THR A 144 14.72 7.90 -4.74
N LYS A 145 14.80 8.18 -6.04
CA LYS A 145 16.07 8.22 -6.77
C LYS A 145 16.97 9.36 -6.29
N GLY A 146 16.44 10.59 -6.21
CA GLY A 146 17.24 11.80 -5.93
C GLY A 146 17.66 11.99 -4.46
N LEU A 147 17.01 11.31 -3.52
CA LEU A 147 17.44 11.24 -2.11
C LEU A 147 18.54 10.19 -1.97
N ASP A 148 19.80 10.60 -2.08
CA ASP A 148 20.96 9.69 -2.13
C ASP A 148 22.06 10.09 -1.11
N GLU A 149 23.22 9.43 -1.19
CA GLU A 149 24.33 9.63 -0.27
C GLU A 149 24.86 11.07 -0.28
N SER A 150 24.73 11.80 -1.40
CA SER A 150 25.12 13.22 -1.47
C SER A 150 24.29 14.10 -0.52
N LYS A 151 23.12 13.61 -0.10
CA LYS A 151 22.20 14.24 0.86
C LYS A 151 22.21 13.53 2.22
N GLY A 152 23.15 12.61 2.45
CA GLY A 152 23.24 11.82 3.68
C GLY A 152 22.23 10.68 3.78
N VAL A 153 21.69 10.18 2.66
CA VAL A 153 20.76 9.05 2.63
C VAL A 153 21.43 7.82 2.04
N HIS A 154 21.62 6.81 2.88
CA HIS A 154 22.19 5.52 2.53
C HIS A 154 21.05 4.55 2.29
N LYS A 155 21.06 3.84 1.16
CA LYS A 155 19.98 2.92 0.79
C LYS A 155 20.44 1.48 0.91
N GLN A 156 19.62 0.63 1.50
CA GLN A 156 19.89 -0.78 1.64
C GLN A 156 18.69 -1.61 1.21
N LEU A 157 18.90 -2.55 0.29
CA LEU A 157 17.91 -3.56 -0.01
C LEU A 157 17.89 -4.61 1.10
N GLY A 158 16.69 -4.94 1.57
CA GLY A 158 16.51 -6.01 2.55
C GLY A 158 15.33 -5.80 3.48
N ASP A 159 15.18 -6.77 4.38
CA ASP A 159 14.11 -6.83 5.36
C ASP A 159 14.65 -6.60 6.76
N VAL A 160 14.00 -5.73 7.52
CA VAL A 160 14.33 -5.55 8.94
C VAL A 160 13.63 -6.63 9.74
N SER A 161 14.40 -7.55 10.31
CA SER A 161 13.87 -8.70 11.05
C SER A 161 13.68 -8.43 12.53
N GLY A 162 14.49 -7.54 13.11
CA GLY A 162 14.42 -7.18 14.51
C GLY A 162 15.09 -5.83 14.81
N ALA A 163 14.74 -5.26 15.95
CA ALA A 163 15.41 -4.10 16.50
C ALA A 163 15.41 -4.18 18.03
N SER A 164 16.57 -3.94 18.65
CA SER A 164 16.70 -3.89 20.11
C SER A 164 17.12 -2.50 20.55
N TRP A 165 16.38 -1.92 21.50
CA TRP A 165 16.85 -0.75 22.23
C TRP A 165 18.00 -1.17 23.14
N SER A 166 19.09 -0.40 23.15
CA SER A 166 20.31 -0.69 23.92
C SER A 166 20.53 0.32 25.05
N ASN A 167 21.31 -0.08 26.04
CA ASN A 167 21.78 0.77 27.15
C ASN A 167 22.53 2.03 26.70
N SER A 168 23.04 2.05 25.46
CA SER A 168 23.67 3.22 24.84
C SER A 168 22.66 4.27 24.32
N ASN A 169 21.39 4.17 24.69
CA ASN A 169 20.29 5.03 24.23
C ASN A 169 20.17 5.06 22.69
N SER A 170 20.24 3.89 22.06
CA SER A 170 20.15 3.74 20.61
C SER A 170 19.42 2.44 20.23
N TRP A 171 18.88 2.39 19.02
CA TRP A 171 18.36 1.19 18.39
C TRP A 171 19.49 0.42 17.69
N ASN A 172 19.58 -0.88 17.94
CA ASN A 172 20.36 -1.81 17.13
C ASN A 172 19.40 -2.56 16.20
N VAL A 173 19.49 -2.30 14.90
CA VAL A 173 18.53 -2.76 13.88
C VAL A 173 19.17 -3.87 13.05
N THR A 174 18.50 -5.01 12.97
CA THR A 174 18.95 -6.20 12.24
C THR A 174 18.31 -6.26 10.86
N ILE A 175 19.14 -6.26 9.83
CA ILE A 175 18.73 -6.22 8.41
C ILE A 175 19.19 -7.50 7.73
N ASN A 176 18.25 -8.21 7.11
CA ASN A 176 18.52 -9.36 6.27
C ASN A 176 18.62 -8.90 4.82
N SER A 177 19.84 -8.94 4.26
CA SER A 177 20.07 -8.59 2.86
C SER A 177 19.73 -9.79 1.94
N PRO A 178 19.08 -9.58 0.79
CA PRO A 178 18.96 -10.59 -0.24
C PRO A 178 20.25 -10.77 -1.05
N ASP A 179 21.27 -9.92 -0.85
CA ASP A 179 22.55 -10.01 -1.56
C ASP A 179 23.39 -11.18 -1.04
N GLU A 180 23.53 -12.22 -1.86
CA GLU A 180 24.34 -13.40 -1.57
C GLU A 180 25.80 -13.09 -1.23
N LYS A 181 26.31 -11.91 -1.63
CA LYS A 181 27.68 -11.46 -1.29
C LYS A 181 27.84 -11.04 0.17
N PHE A 182 26.74 -10.78 0.86
CA PHE A 182 26.72 -10.44 2.28
C PHE A 182 25.82 -11.46 3.00
N PRO A 183 26.28 -12.71 3.13
CA PRO A 183 25.47 -13.77 3.71
C PRO A 183 25.28 -13.50 5.20
N GLY A 184 24.05 -13.17 5.59
CA GLY A 184 23.61 -13.09 6.97
C GLY A 184 23.07 -11.71 7.40
N PRO A 185 22.46 -11.66 8.59
CA PRO A 185 21.95 -10.42 9.15
C PRO A 185 23.09 -9.43 9.43
N THR A 186 22.92 -8.17 9.02
CA THR A 186 23.77 -7.05 9.44
C THR A 186 23.06 -6.26 10.52
N THR A 187 23.78 -5.87 11.57
CA THR A 187 23.25 -5.01 12.63
C THR A 187 23.83 -3.61 12.52
N VAL A 188 22.97 -2.60 12.60
CA VAL A 188 23.34 -1.18 12.55
C VAL A 188 22.81 -0.43 13.77
N SER A 189 23.56 0.56 14.26
CA SER A 189 23.11 1.40 15.38
C SER A 189 22.48 2.69 14.87
N ALA A 190 21.37 3.12 15.47
CA ALA A 190 20.71 4.38 15.14
C ALA A 190 20.06 5.07 16.34
N ASN A 191 19.96 6.41 16.31
CA ASN A 191 19.22 7.16 17.33
C ASN A 191 17.70 6.99 17.18
N LEU A 192 17.22 6.96 15.92
CA LEU A 192 15.81 6.81 15.58
C LEU A 192 15.58 5.52 14.76
N LEU A 193 14.46 4.86 15.02
CA LEU A 193 13.88 3.80 14.20
C LEU A 193 12.48 4.24 13.78
N VAL A 194 12.24 4.35 12.47
CA VAL A 194 10.94 4.77 11.93
C VAL A 194 10.34 3.67 11.06
N LEU A 195 9.20 3.13 11.49
CA LEU A 195 8.50 2.05 10.81
C LEU A 195 7.51 2.61 9.78
N CYS A 196 7.79 2.40 8.51
CA CYS A 196 6.94 2.73 7.36
C CYS A 196 6.62 1.47 6.55
N THR A 197 6.35 0.37 7.26
CA THR A 197 6.28 -1.02 6.73
C THR A 197 5.13 -1.27 5.76
N GLY A 198 4.11 -0.40 5.73
CA GLY A 198 2.98 -0.55 4.81
C GLY A 198 1.94 -1.57 5.28
N SER A 199 0.96 -1.79 4.41
CA SER A 199 -0.15 -2.71 4.67
C SER A 199 -0.52 -3.46 3.39
N SER A 200 -1.09 -4.64 3.56
CA SER A 200 -1.57 -5.49 2.47
C SER A 200 -3.08 -5.73 2.58
N PRO A 201 -3.78 -6.03 1.47
CA PRO A 201 -5.20 -6.34 1.49
C PRO A 201 -5.53 -7.43 2.51
N THR A 202 -6.59 -7.20 3.27
CA THR A 202 -7.09 -8.17 4.24
C THR A 202 -7.93 -9.22 3.52
N THR A 203 -7.63 -10.48 3.77
CA THR A 203 -8.51 -11.61 3.46
C THR A 203 -9.08 -12.17 4.77
N ARG A 204 -10.31 -12.66 4.72
CA ARG A 204 -10.97 -13.38 5.81
C ARG A 204 -11.33 -14.78 5.32
N PRO A 205 -11.35 -15.77 6.22
CA PRO A 205 -11.95 -17.07 5.92
C PRO A 205 -13.40 -16.87 5.45
N LEU A 206 -13.79 -17.62 4.42
CA LEU A 206 -15.15 -17.65 3.90
C LEU A 206 -15.80 -18.99 4.29
N PRO A 207 -17.13 -19.05 4.45
CA PRO A 207 -17.82 -20.26 4.89
C PRO A 207 -18.04 -21.28 3.76
N VAL A 208 -17.31 -21.15 2.66
CA VAL A 208 -17.38 -22.03 1.50
C VAL A 208 -15.96 -22.30 1.01
N ASP A 209 -15.78 -23.53 0.51
CA ASP A 209 -14.53 -23.99 -0.08
C ASP A 209 -14.55 -23.87 -1.61
N ASN A 210 -13.43 -24.17 -2.26
CA ASN A 210 -13.28 -24.25 -3.73
C ASN A 210 -13.46 -22.93 -4.51
N LEU A 211 -13.34 -21.77 -3.86
CA LEU A 211 -13.25 -20.48 -4.55
C LEU A 211 -11.80 -20.15 -4.93
N THR A 212 -11.60 -19.69 -6.16
CA THR A 212 -10.32 -19.10 -6.55
C THR A 212 -10.26 -17.63 -6.10
N ASP A 213 -9.41 -17.33 -5.12
CA ASP A 213 -9.18 -15.93 -4.70
C ASP A 213 -8.32 -15.20 -5.73
N ILE A 214 -8.90 -14.19 -6.38
CA ILE A 214 -8.17 -13.32 -7.32
C ILE A 214 -7.22 -12.38 -6.58
N GLY A 215 -7.55 -12.04 -5.32
CA GLY A 215 -6.90 -10.99 -4.56
C GLY A 215 -7.29 -9.58 -5.01
N LEU A 216 -7.18 -8.61 -4.09
CA LEU A 216 -7.56 -7.23 -4.38
C LEU A 216 -6.61 -6.55 -5.38
N ASP A 217 -5.30 -6.78 -5.28
CA ASP A 217 -4.34 -6.10 -6.16
C ASP A 217 -4.49 -6.49 -7.63
N PRO A 218 -4.60 -7.78 -7.99
CA PRO A 218 -4.85 -8.16 -9.38
C PRO A 218 -6.19 -7.66 -9.90
N ALA A 219 -7.23 -7.64 -9.06
CA ALA A 219 -8.56 -7.14 -9.42
C ALA A 219 -8.60 -5.62 -9.71
N LEU A 220 -7.66 -4.86 -9.15
CA LEU A 220 -7.52 -3.42 -9.42
C LEU A 220 -6.70 -3.12 -10.70
N ASN A 221 -6.11 -4.13 -11.34
CA ASN A 221 -5.33 -3.99 -12.56
C ASN A 221 -6.11 -4.62 -13.74
N PRO A 222 -6.79 -3.83 -14.59
CA PRO A 222 -7.66 -4.37 -15.63
C PRO A 222 -6.92 -5.30 -16.63
N PRO A 223 -5.71 -4.98 -17.13
CA PRO A 223 -4.96 -5.89 -17.99
C PRO A 223 -4.61 -7.23 -17.34
N LEU A 224 -4.30 -7.24 -16.05
CA LEU A 224 -4.00 -8.48 -15.32
C LEU A 224 -5.27 -9.26 -15.02
N LEU A 225 -6.34 -8.58 -14.59
CA LEU A 225 -7.64 -9.20 -14.34
C LEU A 225 -8.20 -9.89 -15.58
N ALA A 226 -8.07 -9.26 -16.76
CA ALA A 226 -8.47 -9.83 -18.04
C ALA A 226 -7.73 -11.13 -18.38
N LYS A 227 -6.47 -11.28 -17.93
CA LYS A 227 -5.66 -12.50 -18.13
C LYS A 227 -5.98 -13.60 -17.13
N ILE A 228 -6.40 -13.23 -15.92
CA ILE A 228 -6.77 -14.18 -14.86
C ILE A 228 -8.10 -14.85 -15.19
N LEU A 229 -9.09 -14.06 -15.64
CA LEU A 229 -10.44 -14.57 -15.90
C LEU A 229 -10.53 -15.25 -17.27
N PRO A 230 -11.12 -16.45 -17.37
CA PRO A 230 -11.27 -17.15 -18.63
C PRO A 230 -12.30 -16.44 -19.53
N THR A 231 -12.05 -16.44 -20.83
CA THR A 231 -12.89 -15.75 -21.84
C THR A 231 -13.93 -16.65 -22.49
N LYS A 232 -13.86 -17.98 -22.28
CA LYS A 232 -14.67 -18.99 -22.98
C LYS A 232 -15.41 -19.93 -22.03
N GLU A 233 -15.51 -19.55 -20.76
CA GLU A 233 -16.11 -20.36 -19.70
C GLU A 233 -17.01 -19.47 -18.85
N GLU A 234 -18.16 -20.01 -18.44
CA GLU A 234 -19.05 -19.34 -17.50
C GLU A 234 -18.31 -19.05 -16.20
N THR A 235 -18.24 -17.77 -15.84
CA THR A 235 -17.46 -17.32 -14.69
C THR A 235 -18.31 -16.40 -13.83
N THR A 236 -18.54 -16.80 -12.58
CA THR A 236 -19.17 -15.93 -11.59
C THR A 236 -18.15 -15.48 -10.55
N VAL A 237 -17.95 -14.16 -10.43
CA VAL A 237 -17.05 -13.56 -9.42
C VAL A 237 -17.86 -12.98 -8.27
N GLY A 238 -17.59 -13.43 -7.05
CA GLY A 238 -18.10 -12.81 -5.83
C GLY A 238 -17.24 -11.62 -5.42
N VAL A 239 -17.80 -10.42 -5.32
CA VAL A 239 -17.08 -9.22 -4.84
C VAL A 239 -17.64 -8.82 -3.49
N ILE A 240 -16.79 -8.87 -2.46
CA ILE A 240 -17.19 -8.58 -1.07
C ILE A 240 -16.68 -7.19 -0.67
N GLY A 241 -17.61 -6.30 -0.31
CA GLY A 241 -17.32 -4.96 0.17
C GLY A 241 -17.93 -3.85 -0.69
N ALA A 242 -17.90 -2.62 -0.17
CA ALA A 242 -18.45 -1.44 -0.83
C ALA A 242 -17.56 -0.19 -0.68
N SER A 243 -16.27 -0.41 -0.40
CA SER A 243 -15.25 0.65 -0.34
C SER A 243 -14.89 1.14 -1.74
N HIS A 244 -14.11 2.21 -1.84
CA HIS A 244 -13.62 2.72 -3.13
C HIS A 244 -12.94 1.64 -3.99
N SER A 245 -12.11 0.78 -3.39
CA SER A 245 -11.49 -0.34 -4.10
C SER A 245 -12.50 -1.37 -4.57
N ALA A 246 -13.56 -1.66 -3.79
CA ALA A 246 -14.61 -2.59 -4.19
C ALA A 246 -15.36 -2.09 -5.44
N ILE A 247 -15.72 -0.81 -5.46
CA ILE A 247 -16.43 -0.19 -6.59
C ILE A 247 -15.55 -0.16 -7.84
N LEU A 248 -14.25 0.10 -7.68
CA LEU A 248 -13.29 -0.03 -8.79
C LEU A 248 -13.23 -1.44 -9.37
N VAL A 249 -13.21 -2.46 -8.51
CA VAL A 249 -13.25 -3.87 -8.95
C VAL A 249 -14.55 -4.16 -9.70
N LEU A 250 -15.70 -3.71 -9.20
CA LEU A 250 -16.99 -3.87 -9.89
C LEU A 250 -16.96 -3.22 -11.27
N ARG A 251 -16.43 -1.99 -11.37
CA ARG A 251 -16.28 -1.28 -12.65
C ARG A 251 -15.38 -2.05 -13.62
N ASN A 252 -14.25 -2.55 -13.14
CA ASN A 252 -13.32 -3.33 -13.97
C ASN A 252 -13.98 -4.63 -14.48
N LEU A 253 -14.67 -5.36 -13.61
CA LEU A 253 -15.38 -6.59 -13.97
C LEU A 253 -16.53 -6.31 -14.95
N TYR A 254 -17.30 -5.25 -14.74
CA TYR A 254 -18.35 -4.82 -15.67
C TYR A 254 -17.78 -4.51 -17.06
N ASN A 255 -16.66 -3.78 -17.13
CA ASN A 255 -16.02 -3.46 -18.40
C ASN A 255 -15.58 -4.73 -19.14
N LEU A 256 -15.05 -5.74 -18.43
CA LEU A 256 -14.71 -7.03 -19.03
C LEU A 256 -15.96 -7.79 -19.48
N ALA A 257 -16.98 -7.87 -18.63
CA ALA A 257 -18.22 -8.60 -18.90
C ALA A 257 -18.99 -8.05 -20.10
N SER A 258 -18.96 -6.73 -20.28
CA SER A 258 -19.61 -6.02 -21.40
C SER A 258 -18.78 -5.98 -22.68
N SER A 259 -17.54 -6.52 -22.68
CA SER A 259 -16.66 -6.49 -23.85
C SER A 259 -16.03 -7.85 -24.17
N SER A 260 -14.99 -8.26 -23.44
CA SER A 260 -14.15 -9.42 -23.77
C SER A 260 -14.55 -10.72 -23.08
N HIS A 261 -15.40 -10.66 -22.06
CA HIS A 261 -15.78 -11.80 -21.21
C HIS A 261 -17.30 -11.93 -21.12
N PRO A 262 -18.02 -12.24 -22.22
CA PRO A 262 -19.48 -12.17 -22.26
C PRO A 262 -20.20 -13.10 -21.25
N ASP A 263 -19.53 -14.18 -20.84
CA ASP A 263 -20.04 -15.16 -19.87
C ASP A 263 -19.64 -14.86 -18.42
N LEU A 264 -19.03 -13.69 -18.17
CA LEU A 264 -18.69 -13.20 -16.84
C LEU A 264 -19.94 -12.61 -16.15
N ARG A 265 -20.20 -13.05 -14.93
CA ARG A 265 -21.21 -12.50 -14.02
C ARG A 265 -20.58 -12.14 -12.68
N VAL A 266 -21.22 -11.21 -11.98
CA VAL A 266 -20.71 -10.70 -10.70
C VAL A 266 -21.81 -10.73 -9.65
N LEU A 267 -21.50 -11.30 -8.49
CA LEU A 267 -22.32 -11.17 -7.29
C LEU A 267 -21.65 -10.17 -6.35
N TRP A 268 -22.29 -9.02 -6.14
CA TRP A 268 -21.76 -7.97 -5.27
C TRP A 268 -22.39 -8.04 -3.88
N PHE A 269 -21.59 -8.43 -2.88
CA PHE A 269 -21.99 -8.56 -1.49
C PHE A 269 -21.71 -7.26 -0.73
N THR A 270 -22.78 -6.62 -0.23
CA THR A 270 -22.67 -5.36 0.51
C THR A 270 -23.65 -5.27 1.69
N ARG A 271 -23.16 -4.68 2.79
CA ARG A 271 -23.89 -4.50 4.05
C ARG A 271 -24.59 -3.14 4.16
N HIS A 272 -24.13 -2.15 3.41
CA HIS A 272 -24.55 -0.76 3.58
C HIS A 272 -24.73 -0.06 2.23
N PRO A 273 -25.58 0.99 2.18
CA PRO A 273 -25.60 1.93 1.07
C PRO A 273 -24.22 2.53 0.82
N LEU A 274 -23.99 2.97 -0.42
CA LEU A 274 -22.76 3.65 -0.78
C LEU A 274 -22.64 4.97 -0.01
N ARG A 275 -21.40 5.31 0.36
CA ARG A 275 -21.08 6.54 1.07
C ARG A 275 -20.16 7.37 0.20
N TYR A 276 -20.53 8.62 -0.02
CA TYR A 276 -19.75 9.56 -0.81
C TYR A 276 -19.01 10.53 0.09
N ALA A 277 -17.88 11.02 -0.39
CA ALA A 277 -17.26 12.18 0.21
C ALA A 277 -17.97 13.44 -0.30
N GLU A 278 -18.21 14.38 0.61
CA GLU A 278 -18.95 15.61 0.32
C GLU A 278 -18.03 16.80 0.56
N GLU A 279 -17.80 17.63 -0.47
CA GLU A 279 -17.08 18.87 -0.29
C GLU A 279 -17.91 19.83 0.57
N ARG A 280 -17.26 20.41 1.58
CA ARG A 280 -17.79 21.41 2.50
C ARG A 280 -16.88 22.64 2.44
N ASP A 281 -17.24 23.71 3.15
CA ASP A 281 -16.43 24.93 3.18
C ASP A 281 -15.06 24.68 3.83
N GLY A 282 -14.03 24.46 2.98
CA GLY A 282 -12.65 24.22 3.40
C GLY A 282 -12.30 22.80 3.85
N TRP A 283 -13.25 21.86 3.90
CA TRP A 283 -13.02 20.46 4.31
C TRP A 283 -13.90 19.47 3.54
N ILE A 284 -13.70 18.17 3.76
CA ILE A 284 -14.44 17.10 3.08
C ILE A 284 -15.02 16.16 4.13
N LEU A 285 -16.34 15.97 4.12
CA LEU A 285 -17.00 14.96 4.95
C LEU A 285 -16.69 13.57 4.40
N ARG A 286 -16.33 12.63 5.28
CA ARG A 286 -15.88 11.26 4.91
C ARG A 286 -14.69 11.29 3.96
N ASP A 287 -13.72 12.15 4.23
CA ASP A 287 -12.54 12.35 3.39
C ASP A 287 -11.69 11.07 3.23
N ASN A 288 -11.73 10.16 4.20
CA ASN A 288 -10.96 8.92 4.16
C ASN A 288 -11.80 7.68 3.83
N THR A 289 -13.11 7.77 3.98
CA THR A 289 -14.02 6.60 3.88
C THR A 289 -15.04 6.70 2.74
N GLY A 290 -15.29 7.89 2.20
CA GLY A 290 -16.25 8.12 1.12
C GLY A 290 -15.68 7.93 -0.29
N LEU A 291 -16.55 7.54 -1.23
CA LEU A 291 -16.25 7.49 -2.66
C LEU A 291 -16.00 8.90 -3.21
N LYS A 292 -15.03 9.04 -4.14
CA LYS A 292 -14.68 10.30 -4.82
C LYS A 292 -14.27 10.08 -6.27
N GLY A 293 -14.15 11.18 -7.01
CA GLY A 293 -13.66 11.21 -8.39
C GLY A 293 -14.51 10.37 -9.33
N ALA A 294 -13.90 9.91 -10.42
CA ALA A 294 -14.59 9.14 -11.46
C ALA A 294 -15.31 7.87 -10.95
N VAL A 295 -14.82 7.28 -9.84
CA VAL A 295 -15.44 6.10 -9.23
C VAL A 295 -16.74 6.46 -8.52
N ALA A 296 -16.80 7.61 -7.85
CA ALA A 296 -18.04 8.09 -7.25
C ALA A 296 -19.09 8.43 -8.32
N THR A 297 -18.66 9.11 -9.39
CA THR A 297 -19.53 9.42 -10.53
C THR A 297 -20.13 8.15 -11.13
N TRP A 298 -19.26 7.18 -11.48
CA TRP A 298 -19.71 5.90 -12.03
C TRP A 298 -20.65 5.15 -11.07
N ALA A 299 -20.38 5.17 -9.77
CA ALA A 299 -21.24 4.52 -8.79
C ALA A 299 -22.64 5.16 -8.71
N LYS A 300 -22.73 6.48 -8.74
CA LYS A 300 -24.03 7.20 -8.74
C LYS A 300 -24.85 6.88 -9.99
N GLU A 301 -24.19 6.78 -11.13
CA GLU A 301 -24.82 6.51 -12.43
C GLU A 301 -25.26 5.06 -12.60
N ASN A 302 -24.77 4.12 -11.77
CA ASN A 302 -24.92 2.69 -12.05
C ASN A 302 -25.32 1.82 -10.85
N LEU A 303 -24.94 2.16 -9.62
CA LEU A 303 -25.00 1.25 -8.46
C LEU A 303 -25.95 1.71 -7.35
N GLU A 304 -26.52 2.92 -7.44
CA GLU A 304 -27.57 3.36 -6.52
C GLU A 304 -28.80 2.46 -6.59
N GLU A 305 -29.51 2.32 -5.48
CA GLU A 305 -30.58 1.32 -5.34
C GLU A 305 -31.76 1.57 -6.28
N ASP A 306 -32.07 2.84 -6.53
CA ASP A 306 -33.09 3.31 -7.47
C ASP A 306 -32.59 3.37 -8.92
N VAL A 307 -31.27 3.37 -9.14
CA VAL A 307 -30.65 3.48 -10.48
C VAL A 307 -30.32 2.11 -11.06
N MET A 308 -29.70 1.24 -10.26
CA MET A 308 -29.12 -0.03 -10.69
C MET A 308 -30.09 -0.92 -11.49
N PRO A 309 -31.38 -1.08 -11.13
CA PRO A 309 -32.30 -1.92 -11.89
C PRO A 309 -32.50 -1.49 -13.36
N SER A 310 -32.28 -0.21 -13.66
CA SER A 310 -32.41 0.36 -15.01
C SER A 310 -31.08 0.54 -15.74
N SER A 311 -29.95 0.48 -15.02
CA SER A 311 -28.61 0.59 -15.61
C SER A 311 -28.19 -0.71 -16.29
N ASP A 312 -27.39 -0.59 -17.36
CA ASP A 312 -26.78 -1.70 -18.07
C ASP A 312 -25.93 -2.62 -17.17
N VAL A 313 -25.43 -2.12 -16.03
CA VAL A 313 -24.68 -2.95 -15.09
C VAL A 313 -25.51 -4.10 -14.52
N SER A 314 -26.84 -3.95 -14.44
CA SER A 314 -27.74 -4.99 -13.91
C SER A 314 -27.75 -6.27 -14.75
N LYS A 315 -27.36 -6.19 -16.02
CA LYS A 315 -27.21 -7.35 -16.92
C LYS A 315 -26.08 -8.29 -16.47
N TYR A 316 -25.10 -7.76 -15.74
CA TYR A 316 -23.87 -8.47 -15.38
C TYR A 316 -23.64 -8.58 -13.87
N ILE A 317 -24.07 -7.57 -13.10
CA ILE A 317 -23.85 -7.46 -11.67
C ILE A 317 -25.18 -7.61 -10.93
N LYS A 318 -25.25 -8.57 -10.00
CA LYS A 318 -26.35 -8.73 -9.06
C LYS A 318 -25.92 -8.34 -7.66
N LYS A 319 -26.63 -7.39 -7.06
CA LYS A 319 -26.41 -6.97 -5.66
C LYS A 319 -27.00 -7.98 -4.69
N ILE A 320 -26.21 -8.38 -3.69
CA ILE A 320 -26.59 -9.27 -2.59
C ILE A 320 -26.45 -8.48 -1.29
N ASN A 321 -27.57 -8.29 -0.60
CA ASN A 321 -27.60 -7.60 0.68
C ASN A 321 -27.12 -8.54 1.80
N THR A 322 -26.11 -8.12 2.55
CA THR A 322 -25.53 -8.88 3.67
C THR A 322 -25.71 -8.17 5.03
N ARG A 323 -26.56 -7.15 5.11
CA ARG A 323 -26.71 -6.32 6.32
C ARG A 323 -27.21 -7.08 7.55
N THR A 324 -28.19 -7.96 7.36
CA THR A 324 -28.91 -8.65 8.46
C THR A 324 -28.56 -10.12 8.58
N ASP A 325 -28.01 -10.72 7.53
CA ASP A 325 -27.65 -12.15 7.46
C ASP A 325 -26.45 -12.33 6.53
N GLU A 326 -25.28 -11.88 6.96
CA GLU A 326 -24.05 -11.94 6.16
C GLU A 326 -23.63 -13.39 5.91
N GLU A 327 -23.53 -14.18 6.98
CA GLU A 327 -23.10 -15.58 6.92
C GLU A 327 -24.06 -16.43 6.06
N GLY A 328 -25.38 -16.32 6.29
CA GLY A 328 -26.36 -17.04 5.48
C GLY A 328 -26.36 -16.59 4.02
N ALA A 329 -26.17 -15.30 3.74
CA ALA A 329 -26.05 -14.82 2.36
C ALA A 329 -24.80 -15.39 1.66
N TYR A 330 -23.67 -15.49 2.38
CA TYR A 330 -22.48 -16.14 1.87
C TYR A 330 -22.72 -17.62 1.59
N GLN A 331 -23.28 -18.37 2.53
CA GLN A 331 -23.58 -19.80 2.34
C GLN A 331 -24.57 -20.06 1.20
N ARG A 332 -25.52 -19.15 0.95
CA ARG A 332 -26.49 -19.28 -0.16
C ARG A 332 -25.91 -18.95 -1.52
N HIS A 333 -25.06 -17.93 -1.62
CA HIS A 333 -24.68 -17.36 -2.91
C HIS A 333 -23.24 -17.61 -3.32
N LEU A 334 -22.29 -17.64 -2.38
CA LEU A 334 -20.89 -17.90 -2.71
C LEU A 334 -20.64 -19.28 -3.33
N PRO A 335 -21.37 -20.38 -3.02
CA PRO A 335 -21.16 -21.65 -3.71
C PRO A 335 -21.43 -21.61 -5.22
N THR A 336 -22.12 -20.58 -5.71
CA THR A 336 -22.37 -20.36 -7.15
C THR A 336 -21.25 -19.56 -7.82
N CYS A 337 -20.32 -19.01 -7.04
CA CYS A 337 -19.16 -18.29 -7.53
C CYS A 337 -18.03 -19.27 -7.85
N THR A 338 -17.25 -18.93 -8.87
CA THR A 338 -16.00 -19.63 -9.23
C THR A 338 -14.79 -18.92 -8.63
N HIS A 339 -14.89 -17.60 -8.50
CA HIS A 339 -13.83 -16.73 -8.02
C HIS A 339 -14.36 -15.76 -6.97
N VAL A 340 -13.45 -15.19 -6.18
CA VAL A 340 -13.80 -14.15 -5.20
C VAL A 340 -12.77 -13.03 -5.17
N VAL A 341 -13.24 -11.82 -4.87
CA VAL A 341 -12.42 -10.66 -4.51
C VAL A 341 -12.92 -10.10 -3.18
N GLN A 342 -12.04 -10.07 -2.18
CA GLN A 342 -12.32 -9.43 -0.90
C GLN A 342 -11.75 -8.01 -0.86
N ALA A 343 -12.62 -6.99 -0.83
CA ALA A 343 -12.26 -5.57 -0.76
C ALA A 343 -12.65 -4.97 0.60
N VAL A 344 -12.23 -5.65 1.68
CA VAL A 344 -12.68 -5.43 3.07
C VAL A 344 -11.67 -4.67 3.95
N GLY A 345 -10.71 -3.99 3.32
CA GLY A 345 -9.71 -3.17 3.99
C GLY A 345 -8.30 -3.75 3.90
N PHE A 346 -7.39 -3.16 4.66
CA PHE A 346 -5.97 -3.50 4.69
C PHE A 346 -5.55 -3.86 6.11
N LYS A 347 -4.60 -4.79 6.22
CA LYS A 347 -3.93 -5.16 7.47
C LYS A 347 -2.48 -4.71 7.40
N GLN A 348 -1.99 -4.19 8.52
CA GLN A 348 -0.59 -3.82 8.67
C GLN A 348 0.33 -5.00 8.31
N ASP A 349 1.38 -4.72 7.55
CA ASP A 349 2.41 -5.71 7.22
C ASP A 349 3.27 -6.01 8.44
N LYS A 350 3.94 -7.16 8.43
CA LYS A 350 4.74 -7.63 9.55
C LYS A 350 5.77 -6.56 9.97
N VAL A 351 5.81 -6.28 11.27
CA VAL A 351 6.77 -5.37 11.89
C VAL A 351 7.97 -6.16 12.41
N PRO A 352 9.16 -5.54 12.51
CA PRO A 352 10.32 -6.20 13.10
C PRO A 352 10.06 -6.59 14.56
N LEU A 353 10.70 -7.65 15.03
CA LEU A 353 10.67 -8.00 16.45
C LEU A 353 11.35 -6.90 17.26
N LEU A 354 10.60 -6.22 18.11
CA LEU A 354 11.12 -5.16 18.97
C LEU A 354 11.55 -5.74 20.31
N LYS A 355 12.73 -5.31 20.79
CA LYS A 355 13.27 -5.70 22.08
C LYS A 355 13.77 -4.50 22.88
N ARG A 356 13.79 -4.64 24.20
CA ARG A 356 14.46 -3.73 25.15
C ARG A 356 15.17 -4.60 26.17
N ASP A 357 16.48 -4.38 26.33
CA ASP A 357 17.31 -5.10 27.30
C ASP A 357 17.25 -6.64 27.17
N GLY A 358 17.11 -7.12 25.92
CA GLY A 358 17.03 -8.55 25.59
C GLY A 358 15.63 -9.15 25.63
N GLU A 359 14.66 -8.46 26.22
CA GLU A 359 13.26 -8.90 26.33
C GLU A 359 12.39 -8.35 25.20
N ASN A 360 11.29 -9.04 24.90
CA ASN A 360 10.34 -8.57 23.90
C ASN A 360 9.67 -7.28 24.36
N LEU A 361 9.67 -6.26 23.50
CA LEU A 361 9.06 -4.97 23.77
C LEU A 361 7.70 -4.90 23.07
N GLU A 362 6.63 -5.05 23.85
CA GLU A 362 5.28 -4.79 23.39
C GLU A 362 5.00 -3.28 23.37
N VAL A 363 4.39 -2.81 22.28
CA VAL A 363 4.20 -1.38 22.04
C VAL A 363 2.81 -1.06 21.49
N LYS A 364 2.30 0.11 21.86
CA LYS A 364 1.06 0.70 21.35
C LYS A 364 1.37 2.01 20.63
N TYR A 365 0.94 2.09 19.37
CA TYR A 365 1.11 3.28 18.55
C TYR A 365 0.22 4.43 19.02
N ASN A 366 0.73 5.66 18.95
CA ASN A 366 -0.01 6.89 19.20
C ASN A 366 -0.19 7.67 17.89
N ASN A 367 -1.41 7.64 17.36
CA ASN A 367 -1.78 8.30 16.11
C ASN A 367 -1.64 9.83 16.13
N LYS A 368 -1.44 10.48 17.29
CA LYS A 368 -1.24 11.93 17.37
C LYS A 368 0.23 12.35 17.29
N THR A 369 1.14 11.53 17.82
CA THR A 369 2.57 11.84 17.95
C THR A 369 3.48 11.03 17.04
N ALA A 370 2.93 10.03 16.36
CA ALA A 370 3.63 9.00 15.58
C ALA A 370 4.59 8.13 16.40
N GLY A 371 4.61 8.29 17.73
CA GLY A 371 5.45 7.51 18.62
C GLY A 371 4.73 6.28 19.17
N PHE A 372 5.44 5.55 20.01
CA PHE A 372 4.90 4.39 20.71
C PHE A 372 4.97 4.58 22.22
N ALA A 373 4.07 3.92 22.93
CA ALA A 373 4.16 3.70 24.37
C ALA A 373 4.29 2.20 24.65
N ASP A 374 5.03 1.82 25.69
CA ASP A 374 5.08 0.43 26.15
C ASP A 374 3.84 0.06 26.99
N THR A 375 3.82 -1.16 27.53
CA THR A 375 2.71 -1.68 28.34
C THR A 375 2.43 -0.90 29.62
N LYS A 376 3.40 -0.09 30.10
CA LYS A 376 3.25 0.80 31.25
C LYS A 376 2.76 2.20 30.85
N GLY A 377 2.59 2.45 29.54
CA GLY A 377 2.22 3.76 29.01
C GLY A 377 3.41 4.72 28.88
N GLU A 378 4.64 4.25 29.07
CA GLU A 378 5.83 5.10 28.94
C GLU A 378 6.23 5.23 27.48
N LYS A 379 6.60 6.44 27.06
CA LYS A 379 7.02 6.70 25.67
C LYS A 379 8.28 5.88 25.34
N VAL A 380 8.22 5.14 24.24
CA VAL A 380 9.38 4.41 23.70
C VAL A 380 10.26 5.39 22.92
N LYS A 381 11.39 5.77 23.52
CA LYS A 381 12.32 6.74 22.93
C LYS A 381 12.84 6.26 21.57
N GLY A 382 12.87 7.19 20.61
CA GLY A 382 13.45 6.95 19.30
C GLY A 382 12.67 6.00 18.40
N LEU A 383 11.49 5.50 18.81
CA LEU A 383 10.65 4.62 18.01
C LEU A 383 9.43 5.37 17.49
N TYR A 384 9.32 5.45 16.16
CA TYR A 384 8.24 6.16 15.49
C TYR A 384 7.71 5.36 14.30
N ALA A 385 6.56 5.75 13.78
CA ALA A 385 5.98 5.10 12.62
C ALA A 385 5.03 6.01 11.83
N ALA A 386 4.91 5.73 10.54
CA ALA A 386 4.06 6.50 9.64
C ALA A 386 3.49 5.66 8.49
N GLY A 387 2.44 6.19 7.87
CA GLY A 387 1.85 5.64 6.65
C GLY A 387 0.54 4.91 6.88
N ILE A 388 0.09 4.13 5.89
CA ILE A 388 -1.19 3.42 5.96
C ILE A 388 -1.26 2.41 7.13
N ALA A 389 -0.11 1.86 7.54
CA ALA A 389 0.02 1.01 8.71
C ALA A 389 -0.12 1.77 10.02
N TRP A 390 0.21 3.06 10.01
CA TRP A 390 0.37 3.92 11.17
C TRP A 390 -0.15 5.33 10.83
N PRO A 391 -1.45 5.47 10.53
CA PRO A 391 -2.01 6.72 10.04
C PRO A 391 -2.26 7.69 11.19
N GLU A 392 -2.27 8.98 10.88
CA GLU A 392 -2.78 9.99 11.79
C GLU A 392 -4.27 9.78 12.05
N GLN A 393 -4.72 9.97 13.29
CA GLN A 393 -6.13 10.06 13.61
C GLN A 393 -6.56 11.53 13.52
N VAL A 394 -7.54 11.81 12.68
CA VAL A 394 -8.11 13.14 12.49
C VAL A 394 -9.58 13.15 12.91
N THR A 395 -10.04 14.31 13.36
CA THR A 395 -11.45 14.55 13.70
C THR A 395 -11.94 15.67 12.80
N ASP A 396 -13.03 15.43 12.07
CA ASP A 396 -13.64 16.46 11.23
C ASP A 396 -14.49 17.45 12.07
N PRO A 397 -14.93 18.59 11.50
CA PRO A 397 -15.74 19.57 12.22
C PRO A 397 -17.07 19.05 12.77
N GLU A 398 -17.59 17.94 12.27
CA GLU A 398 -18.81 17.28 12.76
C GLU A 398 -18.53 16.25 13.88
N GLY A 399 -17.25 16.10 14.27
CA GLY A 399 -16.83 15.18 15.33
C GLY A 399 -16.57 13.75 14.85
N ASN A 400 -16.64 13.47 13.54
CA ASN A 400 -16.33 12.14 13.04
C ASN A 400 -14.82 11.89 13.10
N VAL A 401 -14.43 10.71 13.58
CA VAL A 401 -13.04 10.30 13.68
C VAL A 401 -12.67 9.42 12.49
N GLU A 402 -11.61 9.79 11.77
CA GLU A 402 -11.08 9.04 10.64
C GLU A 402 -9.55 8.84 10.75
N LEU A 403 -9.03 7.89 9.99
CA LEU A 403 -7.59 7.68 9.83
C LEU A 403 -7.12 8.28 8.52
N ALA A 404 -6.19 9.22 8.59
CA ALA A 404 -5.71 9.99 7.46
C ALA A 404 -4.72 9.19 6.60
N VAL A 405 -5.17 8.72 5.43
CA VAL A 405 -4.35 7.92 4.51
C VAL A 405 -4.24 8.60 3.15
N GLY A 406 -3.01 8.92 2.74
CA GLY A 406 -2.71 9.54 1.44
C GLY A 406 -1.41 10.34 1.49
N LEU A 407 -0.80 10.57 0.33
CA LEU A 407 0.52 11.22 0.22
C LEU A 407 0.57 12.56 0.98
N ALA A 408 -0.30 13.51 0.60
CA ALA A 408 -0.35 14.82 1.25
C ALA A 408 -0.65 14.73 2.76
N LYS A 409 -1.46 13.76 3.17
CA LYS A 409 -1.81 13.53 4.58
C LYS A 409 -0.59 13.06 5.37
N PHE A 410 0.17 12.09 4.83
CA PHE A 410 1.43 11.65 5.44
C PHE A 410 2.41 12.81 5.56
N MET A 411 2.54 13.64 4.53
CA MET A 411 3.42 14.81 4.57
C MET A 411 2.98 15.81 5.65
N ASN A 412 1.70 16.18 5.69
CA ASN A 412 1.17 17.11 6.69
C ASN A 412 1.38 16.59 8.12
N TYR A 413 1.13 15.30 8.33
CA TYR A 413 1.34 14.65 9.60
C TYR A 413 2.80 14.74 10.05
N LEU A 414 3.73 14.32 9.17
CA LEU A 414 5.16 14.27 9.46
C LEU A 414 5.77 15.64 9.67
N LYS A 415 5.36 16.66 8.90
CA LYS A 415 5.80 18.04 9.12
C LYS A 415 5.48 18.53 10.53
N ARG A 416 4.37 18.06 11.11
CA ARG A 416 3.96 18.42 12.47
C ARG A 416 4.73 17.64 13.53
N VAL A 417 4.84 16.32 13.38
CA VAL A 417 5.34 15.47 14.48
C VAL A 417 6.85 15.24 14.44
N THR A 418 7.50 15.21 13.27
CA THR A 418 8.94 14.94 13.15
C THR A 418 9.83 15.94 13.91
N PRO A 419 9.53 17.25 14.00
CA PRO A 419 10.28 18.16 14.87
C PRO A 419 10.32 17.71 16.33
N GLU A 420 9.21 17.19 16.86
CA GLU A 420 9.08 16.73 18.26
C GLU A 420 9.85 15.43 18.55
N TRP A 421 10.18 14.65 17.52
CA TRP A 421 10.97 13.43 17.68
C TRP A 421 12.42 13.72 18.10
N THR A 422 12.83 14.97 17.92
CA THR A 422 14.22 15.41 18.01
C THR A 422 14.45 16.52 19.02
N SER A 423 13.37 17.09 19.58
CA SER A 423 13.43 18.00 20.72
C SER A 423 13.93 17.22 21.95
N LYS A 424 15.09 17.67 22.46
CA LYS A 424 15.71 17.15 23.68
C LYS A 424 14.92 17.52 24.92
#